data_AF-A0AAE3R3H2-F1
#
_entry.id   AF-A0AAE3R3H2-F1
#
_cell.length_a   1.000
_cell.length_b   1.000
_cell.length_c   1.000
_cell.angle_alpha   90.00
_cell.angle_beta   90.00
_cell.angle_gamma   90.00
#
_symmetry.space_group_name_H-M   'P 1'
#
loop_
_entity.id
_entity.type
_entity.pdbx_description
1 polymer ?
#
loop_
_entity_poly.entity_id
_entity_poly.type
_entity_poly.pdbx_seq_one_letter_code
_entity_poly.pdbx_strand_id
1 'polypeptide(L)'
;MDLFVTKYCRLSSKGINTHKGVVNLPLNDMVYDPQALYTLLQLSYPKFFKMDTLCKYGILAGECLFEGNPLSYTSSEIGIILSGQHGSLDTDEQFQTTLETDNFFPSPALFVYTLSNIVMGELCIRHKIKGENLFTVSATPDYDLLCQYTTALFLQKRINACLVGWVDYYQKQPDILLVWVETTSDINALLFNHNTLTSLYI
;
A
#
# COMPACT_ATOMS: atom_id res chain seq x y z
N MET A 1 16.21 -9.73 -17.73
CA MET A 1 14.74 -9.62 -17.96
C MET A 1 14.35 -8.31 -17.35
N ASP A 2 13.75 -7.45 -18.17
CA ASP A 2 13.37 -6.13 -17.73
C ASP A 2 11.97 -6.17 -17.14
N LEU A 3 11.78 -5.40 -16.07
CA LEU A 3 10.51 -5.22 -15.39
C LEU A 3 10.12 -3.76 -15.52
N PHE A 4 8.82 -3.50 -15.59
CA PHE A 4 8.30 -2.17 -15.80
C PHE A 4 7.28 -1.80 -14.75
N VAL A 5 7.32 -0.55 -14.30
CA VAL A 5 6.26 0.11 -13.54
C VAL A 5 5.24 0.65 -14.55
N THR A 6 4.06 0.04 -14.61
CA THR A 6 2.99 0.46 -15.52
C THR A 6 1.93 1.32 -14.85
N LYS A 7 1.82 1.22 -13.52
CA LYS A 7 0.96 2.07 -12.70
C LYS A 7 1.64 2.43 -11.39
N TYR A 8 1.33 3.59 -10.85
CA TYR A 8 1.76 3.98 -9.52
C TYR A 8 0.73 4.88 -8.83
N CYS A 9 0.84 4.92 -7.50
CA CYS A 9 0.16 5.86 -6.63
C CYS A 9 1.11 6.27 -5.49
N ARG A 10 1.38 7.56 -5.40
CA ARG A 10 2.08 8.22 -4.32
C ARG A 10 1.06 9.00 -3.49
N LEU A 11 0.76 8.52 -2.29
CA LEU A 11 -0.16 9.14 -1.35
C LEU A 11 0.63 9.65 -0.15
N SER A 12 0.56 10.95 0.11
CA SER A 12 1.19 11.60 1.27
C SER A 12 0.30 12.70 1.83
N SER A 13 0.75 13.33 2.92
CA SER A 13 0.15 14.57 3.45
C SER A 13 0.13 15.74 2.47
N LYS A 14 0.83 15.65 1.33
CA LYS A 14 0.85 16.69 0.28
C LYS A 14 -0.13 16.44 -0.85
N GLY A 15 -0.58 15.19 -1.05
CA GLY A 15 -1.31 14.85 -2.28
C GLY A 15 -1.39 13.38 -2.57
N ILE A 16 -2.25 13.06 -3.54
CA ILE A 16 -2.21 11.82 -4.27
C ILE A 16 -1.69 12.13 -5.68
N ASN A 17 -0.54 11.57 -6.04
CA ASN A 17 0.02 11.61 -7.39
C ASN A 17 -0.05 10.20 -7.98
N THR A 18 -0.59 10.07 -9.20
CA THR A 18 -0.79 8.78 -9.85
C THR A 18 -0.23 8.79 -11.27
N HIS A 19 -0.16 7.61 -11.87
CA HIS A 19 0.13 7.45 -13.30
C HIS A 19 -0.83 8.23 -14.24
N LYS A 20 -1.99 8.70 -13.75
CA LYS A 20 -2.95 9.54 -14.49
C LYS A 20 -2.85 11.04 -14.19
N GLY A 21 -1.92 11.43 -13.33
CA GLY A 21 -1.74 12.79 -12.84
C GLY A 21 -2.10 12.96 -11.37
N VAL A 22 -2.07 14.21 -10.94
CA VAL A 22 -2.28 14.62 -9.54
C VAL A 22 -3.78 14.72 -9.24
N VAL A 23 -4.22 14.05 -8.18
CA VAL A 23 -5.56 14.19 -7.61
C VAL A 23 -5.46 15.30 -6.54
N ASN A 24 -5.91 16.50 -6.90
CA ASN A 24 -5.93 17.63 -5.98
C ASN A 24 -7.11 17.50 -5.02
N LEU A 25 -6.85 17.51 -3.72
CA LEU A 25 -7.89 17.71 -2.72
C LEU A 25 -8.25 19.20 -2.63
N PRO A 26 -9.52 19.56 -2.38
CA PRO A 26 -9.89 20.93 -2.08
C PRO A 26 -9.10 21.42 -0.86
N LEU A 27 -8.37 22.52 -1.06
CA LEU A 27 -7.32 23.12 -0.18
C LEU A 27 -7.76 23.53 1.24
N ASN A 28 -9.00 23.28 1.64
CA ASN A 28 -9.52 23.76 2.92
C ASN A 28 -9.28 22.73 4.04
N ASP A 29 -8.17 22.90 4.76
CA ASP A 29 -7.91 22.49 6.15
C ASP A 29 -8.16 21.03 6.58
N MET A 30 -8.44 20.13 5.65
CA MET A 30 -8.55 18.71 5.95
C MET A 30 -7.17 18.06 5.84
N VAL A 31 -6.57 17.80 7.01
CA VAL A 31 -5.70 16.62 7.22
C VAL A 31 -6.28 15.48 6.37
N TYR A 32 -5.50 14.90 5.45
CA TYR A 32 -5.92 13.93 4.42
C TYR A 32 -6.84 12.83 4.98
N ASP A 33 -8.12 13.11 5.18
CA ASP A 33 -9.03 12.20 5.87
C ASP A 33 -9.27 11.00 4.95
N PRO A 34 -8.94 9.77 5.39
CA PRO A 34 -9.18 8.59 4.57
C PRO A 34 -10.64 8.45 4.14
N GLN A 35 -11.61 8.96 4.91
CA GLN A 35 -13.02 8.91 4.53
C GLN A 35 -13.36 9.89 3.40
N ALA A 36 -12.83 11.12 3.45
CA ALA A 36 -12.99 12.08 2.36
C ALA A 36 -12.38 11.54 1.06
N LEU A 37 -11.21 10.91 1.15
CA LEU A 37 -10.57 10.23 0.01
C LEU A 37 -11.41 9.07 -0.53
N TYR A 38 -11.97 8.24 0.35
CA TYR A 38 -12.86 7.15 -0.02
C TYR A 38 -14.07 7.66 -0.84
N THR A 39 -14.68 8.77 -0.42
CA THR A 39 -15.78 9.41 -1.16
C THR A 39 -15.33 10.01 -2.48
N LEU A 40 -14.17 10.70 -2.51
CA LEU A 40 -13.63 11.30 -3.73
C LEU A 40 -13.31 10.26 -4.80
N LEU A 41 -12.72 9.13 -4.39
CA LEU A 41 -12.41 7.99 -5.26
C LEU A 41 -13.66 7.15 -5.60
N GLN A 42 -14.84 7.53 -5.09
CA GLN A 42 -16.12 6.86 -5.32
C GLN A 42 -16.09 5.35 -5.02
N LEU A 43 -15.36 4.96 -3.97
CA LEU A 43 -15.17 3.56 -3.63
C LEU A 43 -16.45 2.96 -3.04
N SER A 44 -16.67 1.68 -3.33
CA SER A 44 -17.73 0.86 -2.74
C SER A 44 -17.12 -0.37 -2.07
N TYR A 45 -16.67 -0.19 -0.83
CA TYR A 45 -16.11 -1.24 -0.01
C TYR A 45 -16.41 -1.04 1.49
N PRO A 46 -17.55 -1.56 1.99
CA PRO A 46 -18.00 -1.32 3.37
C PRO A 46 -17.01 -1.74 4.47
N LYS A 47 -16.12 -2.70 4.19
CA LYS A 47 -15.09 -3.14 5.15
C LYS A 47 -14.11 -2.00 5.51
N PHE A 48 -13.91 -1.04 4.60
CA PHE A 48 -13.05 0.12 4.77
C PHE A 48 -13.27 0.86 6.10
N PHE A 49 -14.52 1.06 6.50
CA PHE A 49 -14.85 1.81 7.72
C PHE A 49 -14.48 1.08 9.01
N LYS A 50 -14.20 -0.23 8.95
CA LYS A 50 -13.77 -1.05 10.09
C LYS A 50 -12.25 -1.24 10.16
N MET A 51 -11.51 -0.66 9.22
CA MET A 51 -10.05 -0.77 9.14
C MET A 51 -9.36 0.25 10.03
N ASP A 52 -8.16 -0.10 10.49
CA ASP A 52 -7.24 0.88 11.06
C ASP A 52 -6.78 1.88 9.99
N THR A 53 -6.12 2.93 10.44
CA THR A 53 -5.78 4.06 9.57
C THR A 53 -4.75 3.69 8.49
N LEU A 54 -3.76 2.85 8.81
CA LEU A 54 -2.77 2.40 7.81
C LEU A 54 -3.45 1.59 6.71
N CYS A 55 -4.31 0.61 7.07
CA CYS A 55 -5.05 -0.17 6.09
C CYS A 55 -5.95 0.69 5.21
N LYS A 56 -6.61 1.71 5.78
CA LYS A 56 -7.42 2.65 4.99
C LYS A 56 -6.58 3.31 3.90
N TYR A 57 -5.44 3.90 4.23
CA TYR A 57 -4.59 4.52 3.22
C TYR A 57 -3.98 3.52 2.24
N GLY A 58 -3.59 2.33 2.70
CA GLY A 58 -3.11 1.24 1.84
C GLY A 58 -4.15 0.81 0.81
N ILE A 59 -5.42 0.67 1.22
CA ILE A 59 -6.54 0.37 0.31
C ILE A 59 -6.79 1.53 -0.65
N LEU A 60 -6.79 2.78 -0.18
CA LEU A 60 -6.98 3.94 -1.06
C LEU A 60 -5.89 4.01 -2.14
N ALA A 61 -4.62 3.84 -1.75
CA ALA A 61 -3.51 3.81 -2.68
C ALA A 61 -3.62 2.63 -3.66
N GLY A 62 -3.97 1.43 -3.18
CA GLY A 62 -4.16 0.25 -4.02
C GLY A 62 -5.30 0.42 -5.03
N GLU A 63 -6.42 1.00 -4.62
CA GLU A 63 -7.56 1.25 -5.52
C GLU A 63 -7.21 2.25 -6.64
N CYS A 64 -6.27 3.18 -6.42
CA CYS A 64 -5.73 4.02 -7.50
C CYS A 64 -4.96 3.23 -8.58
N LEU A 65 -4.47 2.02 -8.28
CA LEU A 65 -3.80 1.15 -9.26
C LEU A 65 -4.82 0.25 -9.99
N PHE A 66 -5.85 -0.20 -9.28
CA PHE A 66 -6.76 -1.24 -9.76
C PHE A 66 -8.06 -0.71 -10.35
N GLU A 67 -8.52 0.48 -9.96
CA GLU A 67 -9.70 1.18 -10.49
C GLU A 67 -10.97 0.32 -10.61
N GLY A 68 -11.13 -0.66 -9.72
CA GLY A 68 -12.24 -1.61 -9.78
C GLY A 68 -12.21 -2.57 -10.98
N ASN A 69 -11.16 -2.56 -11.81
CA ASN A 69 -11.00 -3.51 -12.91
C ASN A 69 -10.41 -4.82 -12.40
N PRO A 70 -10.87 -5.98 -12.94
CA PRO A 70 -10.24 -7.25 -12.64
C PRO A 70 -8.79 -7.24 -13.13
N LEU A 71 -7.90 -7.75 -12.28
CA LEU A 71 -6.50 -7.94 -12.63
C LEU A 71 -6.40 -8.92 -13.80
N SER A 72 -5.56 -8.62 -14.77
CA SER A 72 -5.34 -9.47 -15.97
C SER A 72 -4.60 -10.78 -15.67
N TYR A 73 -4.28 -11.03 -14.41
CA TYR A 73 -3.52 -12.18 -13.92
C TYR A 73 -4.37 -13.01 -12.95
N THR A 74 -4.09 -14.31 -12.86
CA THR A 74 -4.74 -15.16 -11.87
C THR A 74 -4.26 -14.81 -10.46
N SER A 75 -5.08 -15.13 -9.45
CA SER A 75 -4.78 -14.78 -8.05
C SER A 75 -3.40 -15.23 -7.55
N SER A 76 -2.90 -16.37 -8.04
CA SER A 76 -1.61 -16.95 -7.63
C SER A 76 -0.42 -16.37 -8.38
N GLU A 77 -0.64 -15.69 -9.51
CA GLU A 77 0.42 -15.08 -10.31
C GLU A 77 0.79 -13.68 -9.82
N ILE A 78 0.07 -13.16 -8.83
CA ILE A 78 0.24 -11.79 -8.34
C ILE A 78 0.91 -11.84 -6.97
N GLY A 79 2.08 -11.20 -6.86
CA GLY A 79 2.77 -11.01 -5.59
C GLY A 79 2.49 -9.64 -4.97
N ILE A 80 2.70 -9.52 -3.66
CA ILE A 80 2.71 -8.24 -2.94
C ILE A 80 4.00 -8.13 -2.11
N ILE A 81 4.83 -7.13 -2.40
CA ILE A 81 6.10 -6.89 -1.72
C ILE A 81 6.10 -5.46 -1.16
N LEU A 82 5.84 -5.33 0.13
CA LEU A 82 5.77 -4.02 0.80
C LEU A 82 6.89 -3.84 1.82
N SER A 83 7.14 -2.59 2.14
CA SER A 83 8.03 -2.16 3.21
C SER A 83 7.40 -1.00 3.98
N GLY A 84 7.75 -0.82 5.24
CA GLY A 84 7.33 0.32 6.06
C GLY A 84 8.31 0.57 7.19
N GLN A 85 8.17 1.69 7.89
CA GLN A 85 9.04 2.04 9.01
C GLN A 85 8.45 1.61 10.33
N HIS A 86 7.19 1.94 10.54
CA HIS A 86 6.52 1.81 11.82
C HIS A 86 5.65 0.56 11.90
N GLY A 87 5.38 -0.10 10.77
CA GLY A 87 4.43 -1.21 10.71
C GLY A 87 3.08 -0.74 11.22
N SER A 88 2.61 -1.30 12.33
CA SER A 88 1.33 -0.95 12.94
C SER A 88 1.45 -0.06 14.19
N LEU A 89 2.58 0.64 14.40
CA LEU A 89 2.86 1.35 15.65
C LEU A 89 1.73 2.28 16.13
N ASP A 90 1.09 3.03 15.23
CA ASP A 90 -0.03 3.92 15.58
C ASP A 90 -1.21 3.13 16.19
N THR A 91 -1.49 1.95 15.64
CA THR A 91 -2.49 1.01 16.15
C THR A 91 -2.03 0.29 17.41
N ASP A 92 -0.74 -0.02 17.51
CA ASP A 92 -0.13 -0.65 18.69
C ASP A 92 -0.23 0.26 19.92
N GLU A 93 0.08 1.55 19.76
CA GLU A 93 -0.07 2.57 20.79
C GLU A 93 -1.54 2.68 21.23
N GLN A 94 -2.48 2.71 20.29
CA GLN A 94 -3.91 2.71 20.60
C GLN A 94 -4.34 1.45 21.36
N PHE A 95 -3.86 0.26 20.94
CA PHE A 95 -4.17 -0.99 21.62
C PHE A 95 -3.61 -1.01 23.04
N GLN A 96 -2.40 -0.48 23.24
CA GLN A 96 -1.77 -0.38 24.55
C GLN A 96 -2.62 0.43 25.55
N THR A 97 -3.29 1.51 25.11
CA THR A 97 -4.19 2.29 25.99
C THR A 97 -5.37 1.45 26.51
N THR A 98 -5.80 0.43 25.76
CA THR A 98 -6.90 -0.48 26.16
C THR A 98 -6.48 -1.51 27.21
N LEU A 99 -5.18 -1.61 27.49
CA LEU A 99 -4.59 -2.50 28.48
C LEU A 99 -4.23 -1.78 29.79
N GLU A 100 -4.41 -0.46 29.85
CA GLU A 100 -4.16 0.32 31.06
C GLU A 100 -5.10 -0.10 32.20
N THR A 101 -4.61 -0.11 33.44
CA THR A 101 -5.37 -0.62 34.60
C THR A 101 -6.69 0.12 34.83
N ASP A 102 -6.71 1.43 34.58
CA ASP A 102 -7.90 2.27 34.76
C ASP A 102 -8.86 2.20 33.55
N ASN A 103 -8.44 1.56 32.44
CA ASN A 103 -9.16 1.43 31.17
C ASN A 103 -9.03 0.01 30.55
N PHE A 104 -9.06 -1.03 31.40
CA PHE A 104 -8.81 -2.42 30.97
C PHE A 104 -10.00 -3.02 30.19
N PHE A 105 -10.08 -2.68 28.90
CA PHE A 105 -11.09 -3.16 27.96
C PHE A 105 -10.41 -3.51 26.62
N PRO A 106 -9.58 -4.58 26.58
CA PRO A 106 -8.86 -4.97 25.38
C PRO A 106 -9.83 -5.20 24.22
N SER A 107 -9.62 -4.48 23.11
CA SER A 107 -10.48 -4.57 21.92
C SER A 107 -9.95 -5.64 20.96
N PRO A 108 -10.66 -6.78 20.77
CA PRO A 108 -10.22 -7.80 19.81
C PRO A 108 -10.19 -7.29 18.38
N ALA A 109 -11.06 -6.35 18.04
CA ALA A 109 -11.10 -5.74 16.72
C ALA A 109 -9.86 -4.88 16.43
N LEU A 110 -9.34 -4.20 17.46
CA LEU A 110 -8.13 -3.39 17.35
C LEU A 110 -6.88 -4.28 17.31
N PHE A 111 -6.86 -5.35 18.11
CA PHE A 111 -5.75 -6.32 18.17
C PHE A 111 -5.39 -6.90 16.79
N VAL A 112 -6.36 -7.18 15.91
CA VAL A 112 -6.06 -7.73 14.59
C VAL A 112 -5.20 -6.79 13.74
N TYR A 113 -5.32 -5.48 13.95
CA TYR A 113 -4.58 -4.47 13.19
C TYR A 113 -3.20 -4.15 13.78
N THR A 114 -2.79 -4.78 14.90
CA THR A 114 -1.43 -4.65 15.46
C THR A 114 -0.37 -5.45 14.68
N LEU A 115 -0.79 -6.20 13.65
CA LEU A 115 0.13 -6.97 12.80
C LEU A 115 0.75 -6.06 11.74
N SER A 116 2.08 -5.94 11.71
CA SER A 116 2.77 -5.03 10.77
C SER A 116 2.46 -5.29 9.30
N ASN A 117 2.09 -6.52 8.93
CA ASN A 117 1.74 -6.91 7.57
C ASN A 117 0.23 -6.86 7.27
N ILE A 118 -0.61 -6.34 8.19
CA ILE A 118 -2.08 -6.40 8.07
C ILE A 118 -2.59 -5.71 6.80
N VAL A 119 -1.94 -4.61 6.39
CA VAL A 119 -2.28 -3.88 5.16
C VAL A 119 -2.18 -4.76 3.91
N MET A 120 -1.20 -5.67 3.86
CA MET A 120 -1.11 -6.65 2.77
C MET A 120 -2.26 -7.65 2.83
N GLY A 121 -2.63 -8.09 4.03
CA GLY A 121 -3.77 -8.98 4.23
C GLY A 121 -5.07 -8.37 3.70
N GLU A 122 -5.31 -7.09 3.97
CA GLU A 122 -6.47 -6.35 3.46
C GLU A 122 -6.45 -6.20 1.94
N LEU A 123 -5.30 -5.85 1.35
CA LEU A 123 -5.12 -5.80 -0.12
C LEU A 123 -5.37 -7.18 -0.77
N CYS A 124 -4.83 -8.24 -0.18
CA CYS A 124 -5.04 -9.61 -0.64
C CYS A 124 -6.50 -10.02 -0.59
N ILE A 125 -7.21 -9.74 0.50
CA ILE A 125 -8.64 -10.04 0.64
C ILE A 125 -9.45 -9.25 -0.38
N ARG A 126 -9.16 -7.95 -0.52
CA ARG A 126 -9.89 -7.05 -1.42
C ARG A 126 -9.74 -7.45 -2.89
N HIS A 127 -8.51 -7.74 -3.32
CA HIS A 127 -8.18 -8.02 -4.73
C HIS A 127 -8.02 -9.51 -5.05
N LYS A 128 -8.33 -10.40 -4.09
CA LYS A 128 -8.23 -11.86 -4.20
C LYS A 128 -6.82 -12.33 -4.59
N ILE A 129 -5.79 -11.69 -4.06
CA ILE A 129 -4.39 -12.04 -4.33
C ILE A 129 -3.98 -13.21 -3.41
N LYS A 130 -3.30 -14.20 -3.99
CA LYS A 130 -2.88 -15.46 -3.34
C LYS A 130 -1.43 -15.86 -3.65
N GLY A 131 -0.69 -15.04 -4.41
CA GLY A 131 0.71 -15.30 -4.71
C GLY A 131 1.64 -14.95 -3.55
N GLU A 132 2.92 -14.78 -3.88
CA GLU A 132 3.99 -14.51 -2.90
C GLU A 132 3.80 -13.17 -2.18
N ASN A 133 4.04 -13.16 -0.88
CA ASN A 133 3.82 -12.00 -0.01
C ASN A 133 5.04 -11.75 0.89
N LEU A 134 5.57 -10.54 0.90
CA LEU A 134 6.62 -10.09 1.82
C LEU A 134 6.31 -8.69 2.37
N PHE A 135 6.40 -8.53 3.70
CA PHE A 135 6.47 -7.21 4.35
C PHE A 135 7.83 -7.07 5.04
N THR A 136 8.54 -5.97 4.80
CA THR A 136 9.80 -5.67 5.48
C THR A 136 9.69 -4.39 6.30
N VAL A 137 10.46 -4.31 7.40
CA VAL A 137 10.51 -3.12 8.26
C VAL A 137 11.91 -2.52 8.17
N SER A 138 11.99 -1.22 7.89
CA SER A 138 13.26 -0.51 7.69
C SER A 138 13.10 0.98 7.99
N ALA A 139 14.16 1.67 8.42
CA ALA A 139 14.07 3.09 8.80
C ALA A 139 13.73 4.04 7.63
N THR A 140 14.08 3.65 6.41
CA THR A 140 13.84 4.39 5.17
C THR A 140 13.55 3.41 4.04
N PRO A 141 12.90 3.82 2.94
CA PRO A 141 12.68 2.94 1.80
C PRO A 141 13.97 2.35 1.24
N ASP A 142 14.09 1.02 1.24
CA ASP A 142 15.18 0.28 0.59
C ASP A 142 14.72 -0.22 -0.78
N TYR A 143 14.81 0.66 -1.78
CA TYR A 143 14.39 0.34 -3.14
C TYR A 143 15.27 -0.71 -3.82
N ASP A 144 16.53 -0.86 -3.41
CA ASP A 144 17.38 -1.91 -3.95
C ASP A 144 16.91 -3.28 -3.48
N LEU A 145 16.58 -3.43 -2.19
CA LEU A 145 15.98 -4.66 -1.66
C LEU A 145 14.65 -4.99 -2.34
N LEU A 146 13.75 -4.00 -2.47
CA LEU A 146 12.45 -4.18 -3.13
C LEU A 146 12.62 -4.60 -4.60
N CYS A 147 13.54 -3.97 -5.32
CA CYS A 147 13.83 -4.32 -6.70
C CYS A 147 14.43 -5.73 -6.82
N GLN A 148 15.47 -6.03 -6.04
CA GLN A 148 16.17 -7.33 -6.08
C GLN A 148 15.22 -8.49 -5.75
N TYR A 149 14.43 -8.37 -4.69
CA TYR A 149 13.51 -9.43 -4.28
C TYR A 149 12.41 -9.66 -5.31
N THR A 150 11.79 -8.57 -5.81
CA THR A 150 10.78 -8.64 -6.86
C THR A 150 11.36 -9.29 -8.12
N THR A 151 12.51 -8.82 -8.61
CA THR A 151 13.17 -9.40 -9.79
C THR A 151 13.47 -10.89 -9.60
N ALA A 152 13.92 -11.31 -8.42
CA ALA A 152 14.18 -12.73 -8.13
C ALA A 152 12.91 -13.58 -8.26
N LEU A 153 11.75 -13.10 -7.77
CA LEU A 153 10.48 -13.82 -7.89
C LEU A 153 10.02 -13.99 -9.34
N PHE A 154 10.16 -12.95 -10.16
CA PHE A 154 9.86 -13.04 -11.60
C PHE A 154 10.83 -13.99 -12.32
N LEU A 155 12.14 -13.93 -12.03
CA LEU A 155 13.14 -14.82 -12.65
C LEU A 155 12.89 -16.29 -12.32
N GLN A 156 12.43 -16.56 -11.09
CA GLN A 156 12.01 -17.90 -10.65
C GLN A 156 10.62 -18.31 -11.17
N LYS A 157 9.94 -17.44 -11.93
CA LYS A 157 8.58 -17.65 -12.47
C LYS A 157 7.55 -17.95 -11.37
N ARG A 158 7.72 -17.36 -10.19
CA ARG A 158 6.75 -17.51 -9.09
C ARG A 158 5.56 -16.56 -9.23
N ILE A 159 5.77 -15.43 -9.89
CA ILE A 159 4.78 -14.38 -10.13
C ILE A 159 4.96 -13.81 -11.54
N ASN A 160 3.88 -13.25 -12.09
CA ASN A 160 3.85 -12.57 -13.39
C ASN A 160 3.51 -11.08 -13.26
N ALA A 161 3.01 -10.67 -12.10
CA ALA A 161 2.81 -9.28 -11.73
C ALA A 161 3.01 -9.07 -10.24
N CYS A 162 3.34 -7.85 -9.83
CA CYS A 162 3.61 -7.56 -8.43
C CYS A 162 3.18 -6.16 -8.03
N LEU A 163 2.48 -6.06 -6.90
CA LEU A 163 2.31 -4.81 -6.17
C LEU A 163 3.53 -4.60 -5.28
N VAL A 164 4.33 -3.58 -5.55
CA VAL A 164 5.56 -3.29 -4.80
C VAL A 164 5.46 -1.91 -4.18
N GLY A 165 5.99 -1.70 -2.97
CA GLY A 165 5.99 -0.34 -2.43
C GLY A 165 6.45 -0.11 -1.00
N TRP A 166 6.34 1.16 -0.64
CA TRP A 166 6.48 1.68 0.72
C TRP A 166 5.09 2.03 1.26
N VAL A 167 4.76 1.57 2.45
CA VAL A 167 3.47 1.77 3.11
C VAL A 167 3.72 2.07 4.59
N ASP A 168 3.61 3.35 4.95
CA ASP A 168 3.80 3.81 6.31
C ASP A 168 2.73 4.84 6.71
N TYR A 169 2.39 4.83 8.00
CA TYR A 169 1.53 5.81 8.62
C TYR A 169 1.88 5.89 10.10
N TYR A 170 2.24 7.09 10.56
CA TYR A 170 2.46 7.34 11.98
C TYR A 170 2.10 8.79 12.30
N GLN A 171 1.45 9.03 13.45
CA GLN A 171 1.13 10.37 13.97
C GLN A 171 0.45 11.28 12.93
N LYS A 172 -0.59 10.77 12.24
CA LYS A 172 -1.38 11.49 11.22
C LYS A 172 -0.60 11.85 9.94
N GLN A 173 0.51 11.17 9.67
CA GLN A 173 1.29 11.37 8.45
C GLN A 173 1.24 10.09 7.60
N PRO A 174 0.37 10.02 6.58
CA PRO A 174 0.46 8.93 5.62
C PRO A 174 1.67 9.15 4.72
N ASP A 175 2.40 8.06 4.47
CA ASP A 175 3.52 8.03 3.56
C ASP A 175 3.52 6.72 2.77
N ILE A 176 2.89 6.76 1.59
CA ILE A 176 2.66 5.58 0.77
C ILE A 176 3.15 5.81 -0.65
N LEU A 177 3.92 4.87 -1.19
CA LEU A 177 4.20 4.70 -2.60
C LEU A 177 3.90 3.25 -2.98
N LEU A 178 2.91 3.04 -3.84
CA LEU A 178 2.63 1.75 -4.45
C LEU A 178 2.88 1.80 -5.95
N VAL A 179 3.52 0.77 -6.49
CA VAL A 179 3.74 0.58 -7.91
C VAL A 179 3.25 -0.80 -8.36
N TRP A 180 2.70 -0.85 -9.57
CA TRP A 180 2.35 -2.10 -10.24
C TRP A 180 3.47 -2.47 -11.20
N VAL A 181 4.05 -3.64 -11.00
CA VAL A 181 5.22 -4.15 -11.72
C VAL A 181 4.84 -5.35 -12.57
N GLU A 182 5.23 -5.34 -13.84
CA GLU A 182 5.01 -6.45 -14.78
C GLU A 182 6.08 -6.48 -15.89
N THR A 183 6.10 -7.55 -16.69
CA THR A 183 7.03 -7.69 -17.82
C THR A 183 6.56 -6.98 -19.09
N THR A 184 5.29 -6.63 -19.17
CA THR A 184 4.70 -5.93 -20.31
C THR A 184 5.04 -4.44 -20.24
N SER A 185 5.68 -3.93 -21.28
CA SER A 185 5.88 -2.49 -21.45
C SER A 185 4.73 -1.88 -22.26
N ASP A 186 4.07 -0.86 -21.71
CA ASP A 186 3.24 0.08 -22.48
C ASP A 186 4.04 1.38 -22.76
N ILE A 187 3.53 2.26 -23.62
CA ILE A 187 4.20 3.50 -24.08
C ILE A 187 4.65 4.39 -22.89
N ASN A 188 3.93 4.35 -21.78
CA ASN A 188 4.21 5.15 -20.59
C ASN A 188 4.88 4.37 -19.45
N ALA A 189 5.30 3.13 -19.69
CA ALA A 189 5.87 2.27 -18.67
C ALA A 189 7.30 2.71 -18.32
N LEU A 190 7.60 2.82 -17.02
CA LEU A 190 8.91 3.20 -16.52
C LEU A 190 9.71 1.95 -16.18
N LEU A 191 11.03 1.96 -16.38
CA LEU A 191 11.87 0.83 -15.99
C LEU A 191 11.81 0.65 -14.46
N PHE A 192 11.54 -0.56 -13.98
CA PHE A 192 11.50 -0.85 -12.56
C PHE A 192 12.93 -0.96 -11.99
N ASN A 193 13.38 0.10 -11.33
CA ASN A 193 14.68 0.20 -10.69
C ASN A 193 14.66 1.24 -9.55
N HIS A 194 15.75 1.30 -8.78
CA HIS A 194 15.96 2.24 -7.69
C HIS A 194 15.64 3.69 -8.05
N ASN A 195 16.18 4.19 -9.18
CA ASN A 195 16.04 5.58 -9.59
C ASN A 195 14.58 5.94 -9.90
N THR A 196 13.87 5.05 -10.59
CA THR A 196 12.44 5.22 -10.89
C THR A 196 11.65 5.29 -9.59
N LEU A 197 11.83 4.34 -8.67
CA LEU A 197 11.10 4.34 -7.39
C LEU A 197 11.40 5.58 -6.55
N THR A 198 12.67 6.00 -6.51
CA THR A 198 13.08 7.23 -5.83
C THR A 198 12.41 8.46 -6.45
N SER A 199 12.35 8.54 -7.78
CA SER A 199 11.71 9.66 -8.48
C SER A 199 10.19 9.72 -8.25
N LEU A 200 9.53 8.57 -8.12
CA LEU A 200 8.08 8.48 -7.86
C LEU A 200 7.72 8.75 -6.39
N TYR A 201 8.71 8.64 -5.49
CA TYR A 201 8.50 8.85 -4.06
C TYR A 201 8.50 10.34 -3.66
N ILE A 202 9.25 11.17 -4.38
CA ILE A 202 9.40 12.62 -4.15
C ILE A 202 8.10 13.37 -4.48
#